data_AF-A0A2S7KW19-F1
#
_entry.id   AF-A0A2S7KW19-F1
#
_cell.length_a   1.000
_cell.length_b   1.000
_cell.length_c   1.000
_cell.angle_alpha   90.00
_cell.angle_beta   90.00
_cell.angle_gamma   90.00
#
_symmetry.space_group_name_H-M   'P 1'
#
loop_
_entity.id
_entity.type
_entity.pdbx_description
1 polymer ?
#
loop_
_entity_poly.entity_id
_entity_poly.type
_entity_poly.pdbx_seq_one_letter_code
_entity_poly.pdbx_strand_id
1 'polypeptide(L)' 'MTTTNSNHQFRKYKNPIKDQVPNRPEQLWVTDITYKKTDKGHNCLAIVTDAYSKQIMGHKIDNNMKNITLY' A
#
# COMPACT_ATOMS: atom_id res chain seq x y z
N MET A 1 8.17 19.06 -2.85
CA MET A 1 6.90 18.34 -2.59
C MET A 1 7.17 17.34 -1.48
N THR A 2 6.59 17.54 -0.30
CA THR A 2 6.76 16.64 0.84
C THR A 2 5.56 15.70 0.87
N THR A 3 5.79 14.42 0.59
CA THR A 3 4.78 13.38 0.72
C THR A 3 4.80 12.90 2.17
N THR A 4 3.83 13.37 2.95
CA THR A 4 3.58 12.99 4.36
C THR A 4 4.38 13.77 5.41
N ASN A 5 3.64 14.44 6.31
CA ASN A 5 4.18 15.01 7.54
C ASN A 5 3.92 14.03 8.71
N SER A 6 4.94 13.26 9.08
CA SER A 6 4.89 12.30 10.19
C SER A 6 5.04 12.96 11.58
N ASN A 7 5.17 14.29 11.64
CA ASN A 7 5.13 15.08 12.87
C ASN A 7 3.68 15.46 13.19
N HIS A 8 2.95 14.50 13.76
CA HIS A 8 1.56 14.67 14.17
C HIS A 8 1.36 14.15 15.59
N GLN A 9 0.32 14.63 16.27
CA GLN A 9 0.00 14.25 17.66
C GLN A 9 -0.71 12.88 17.77
N PHE A 10 -1.13 12.28 16.66
CA PHE A 10 -1.79 10.97 16.68
C PHE A 10 -0.86 9.83 17.14
N ARG A 11 -1.46 8.84 17.82
CA ARG A 11 -0.77 7.65 18.32
C ARG A 11 -0.16 6.85 17.16
N LYS A 12 1.11 6.50 17.31
CA LYS A 12 1.84 5.64 16.37
C LYS A 12 1.82 4.21 16.90
N TYR A 13 1.33 3.29 16.11
CA TYR A 13 1.35 1.87 16.44
C TYR A 13 2.72 1.27 16.13
N LYS A 14 3.17 0.31 16.93
CA LYS A 14 4.42 -0.41 16.68
C LYS A 14 4.26 -1.23 15.40
N ASN A 15 5.25 -1.17 14.51
CA ASN A 15 5.30 -2.06 13.34
C ASN A 15 5.65 -3.50 13.81
N PRO A 16 4.72 -4.46 13.75
CA PRO A 16 4.96 -5.82 14.25
C PRO A 16 5.92 -6.62 13.36
N ILE A 17 6.10 -6.22 12.11
CA ILE A 17 6.93 -6.92 11.11
C ILE A 17 8.29 -6.25 10.88
N LYS A 18 8.68 -5.28 11.71
CA LYS A 18 9.89 -4.45 11.50
C LYS A 18 11.16 -5.26 11.25
N ASP A 19 11.33 -6.38 11.96
CA ASP A 19 12.54 -7.21 11.91
C ASP A 19 12.24 -8.60 11.28
N GLN A 20 11.11 -8.73 10.57
CA GLN A 20 10.74 -9.97 9.88
C GLN A 20 11.18 -9.90 8.42
N VAL A 21 12.06 -10.83 8.03
CA VAL A 21 12.45 -11.02 6.63
C VAL A 21 11.81 -12.32 6.13
N PRO A 22 10.84 -12.27 5.20
CA PRO A 22 10.24 -13.47 4.65
C PRO A 22 11.29 -14.27 3.85
N ASN A 23 11.24 -15.60 3.94
CA ASN A 23 12.20 -16.52 3.31
C ASN A 23 11.58 -17.46 2.27
N ARG A 24 10.25 -17.38 2.09
CA ARG A 24 9.49 -18.05 1.03
C ARG A 24 8.26 -17.21 0.65
N PRO A 25 7.64 -17.46 -0.50
CA PRO A 25 6.39 -16.80 -0.88
C PRO A 25 5.27 -17.04 0.15
N GLU A 26 4.27 -16.16 0.16
CA GLU A 26 3.03 -16.27 0.95
C GLU A 26 3.19 -16.14 2.47
N GLN A 27 4.29 -15.52 2.92
CA GLN A 27 4.52 -15.26 4.35
C GLN A 27 4.14 -13.85 4.79
N LEU A 28 4.24 -12.89 3.87
CA LEU A 28 4.01 -11.48 4.14
C LEU A 28 3.56 -10.80 2.85
N TRP A 29 2.37 -10.22 2.88
CA TRP A 29 1.90 -9.33 1.82
C TRP A 29 2.03 -7.89 2.26
N VAL A 30 2.49 -7.05 1.34
CA VAL A 30 2.64 -5.60 1.55
C VAL A 30 1.75 -4.89 0.55
N THR A 31 1.11 -3.82 1.01
CA THR A 31 0.25 -2.99 0.17
C THR A 31 0.85 -1.61 -0.04
N ASP A 32 0.80 -1.10 -1.27
CA ASP A 32 1.11 0.29 -1.59
C ASP A 32 -0.11 0.97 -2.23
N ILE A 33 -0.26 2.27 -2.00
CA ILE A 33 -1.27 3.09 -2.65
C ILE A 33 -0.60 4.32 -3.26
N THR A 34 -0.71 4.45 -4.56
CA THR A 34 -0.16 5.57 -5.32
C THR A 34 -1.27 6.33 -6.04
N TYR A 35 -1.13 7.65 -6.10
CA TYR A 35 -2.02 8.51 -6.88
C TYR A 35 -1.41 8.80 -8.25
N LYS A 36 -2.18 8.55 -9.31
CA LYS A 36 -1.82 8.92 -10.67
C LYS A 36 -2.79 9.99 -11.19
N LYS A 37 -2.23 11.11 -11.65
CA LYS A 37 -2.99 12.16 -12.33
C LYS A 37 -3.35 11.68 -13.75
N THR A 38 -4.58 11.96 -14.16
CA THR A 38 -5.13 11.68 -15.49
C THR A 38 -5.82 12.95 -16.02
N ASP A 39 -6.12 12.99 -17.30
CA ASP A 39 -6.84 14.14 -17.91
C ASP A 39 -8.24 14.33 -17.32
N LYS A 40 -8.82 13.28 -16.71
CA LYS A 40 -10.14 13.27 -16.09
C LYS A 40 -10.12 13.45 -14.56
N GLY A 41 -8.95 13.72 -13.96
CA GLY A 41 -8.79 13.86 -12.51
C GLY A 41 -7.71 12.97 -11.92
N HIS A 42 -7.92 12.44 -10.72
CA HIS A 42 -6.95 11.59 -10.02
C HIS A 42 -7.48 10.17 -9.86
N ASN A 43 -6.65 9.18 -10.15
CA ASN A 43 -6.92 7.78 -9.85
C ASN A 43 -5.96 7.30 -8.76
N CYS A 44 -6.49 6.53 -7.81
CA CYS A 44 -5.73 5.78 -6.83
C CYS A 44 -5.48 4.38 -7.40
N LEU A 45 -4.23 3.96 -7.42
CA LEU A 45 -3.83 2.58 -7.68
C LEU A 45 -3.43 1.96 -6.35
N ALA A 46 -4.18 0.95 -5.91
CA ALA A 46 -3.83 0.11 -4.78
C ALA A 46 -3.29 -1.23 -5.28
N ILE A 47 -2.19 -1.69 -4.71
CA ILE A 47 -1.53 -2.93 -5.10
C ILE A 47 -1.24 -3.74 -3.84
N VAL A 48 -1.46 -5.06 -3.91
CA VAL A 48 -0.97 -6.05 -2.95
C VAL A 48 0.16 -6.82 -3.60
N THR A 49 1.30 -6.92 -2.93
CA THR A 49 2.48 -7.62 -3.42
C THR A 49 2.98 -8.61 -2.37
N ASP A 50 3.35 -9.81 -2.79
CA ASP A 50 4.07 -10.75 -1.93
C ASP A 50 5.49 -10.22 -1.68
N ALA A 51 5.86 -10.06 -0.41
CA ALA A 51 7.08 -9.38 -0.01
C ALA A 51 8.35 -10.15 -0.41
N TYR A 52 8.26 -11.48 -0.56
CA TYR A 52 9.36 -12.34 -0.96
C TYR A 52 9.53 -12.39 -2.48
N SER A 53 8.53 -12.90 -3.19
CA SER A 53 8.56 -13.16 -4.64
C SER A 53 8.39 -11.91 -5.51
N LYS A 54 7.90 -10.81 -4.93
CA LYS A 54 7.50 -9.58 -5.64
C LYS A 54 6.33 -9.77 -6.61
N GLN A 55 5.61 -10.89 -6.52
CA GLN A 55 4.41 -11.13 -7.31
C GLN A 55 3.28 -10.18 -6.89
N ILE A 56 2.57 -9.63 -7.88
CA ILE A 56 1.34 -8.86 -7.64
C ILE A 56 0.23 -9.86 -7.32
N MET A 57 -0.28 -9.78 -6.09
CA MET A 57 -1.34 -10.64 -5.57
C MET A 57 -2.74 -10.08 -5.85
N GLY A 58 -2.82 -8.75 -6.00
CA GLY A 58 -4.07 -8.07 -6.33
C GLY A 58 -3.83 -6.59 -6.61
N HIS A 59 -4.73 -5.98 -7.37
CA HIS A 59 -4.69 -4.54 -7.62
C HIS A 59 -6.09 -3.98 -7.88
N LYS A 60 -6.29 -2.69 -7.57
CA LYS A 60 -7.51 -1.95 -7.88
C LYS A 60 -7.17 -0.53 -8.28
N ILE A 61 -7.85 -0.04 -9.31
CA ILE A 61 -7.81 1.36 -9.73
C ILE A 61 -9.19 1.95 -9.49
N ASP A 62 -9.24 3.07 -8.78
CA ASP A 62 -10.48 3.79 -8.52
C ASP A 62 -10.21 5.30 -8.50
N ASN A 63 -11.22 6.11 -8.80
CA ASN A 63 -11.11 7.58 -8.74
C ASN A 63 -11.32 8.12 -7.32
N ASN A 64 -11.59 7.24 -6.34
CA ASN A 64 -11.74 7.60 -4.94
C ASN A 64 -11.24 6.49 -3.99
N MET A 65 -10.73 6.88 -2.82
CA MET A 65 -10.16 5.96 -1.82
C MET A 65 -11.21 5.37 -0.86
N LYS A 66 -12.51 5.60 -1.12
CA LYS A 66 -13.58 5.23 -0.17
C LYS A 66 -13.72 3.73 0.08
N ASN A 67 -13.54 2.89 -0.94
CA ASN A 67 -13.75 1.44 -0.83
C ASN A 67 -12.72 0.69 -1.68
N ILE A 68 -11.49 0.61 -1.18
CA ILE A 68 -10.47 -0.30 -1.74
C ILE A 68 -10.62 -1.62 -1.01
N THR A 69 -11.33 -2.54 -1.65
CA THR A 69 -11.49 -3.91 -1.19
C THR A 69 -10.74 -4.79 -2.18
N LEU A 70 -9.67 -5.41 -1.69
CA LEU A 70 -8.82 -6.35 -2.45
C LEU A 70 -9.11 -7.71 -1.84
N TYR A 71 -9.96 -8.49 -2.52
CA TYR A 71 -10.26 -9.89 -2.22
C TYR A 71 -9.74 -10.75 -3.37
#